data_AF-A0A2G2Y3S3-F1
#
_entry.id   AF-A0A2G2Y3S3-F1
#
_cell.length_a   1.000
_cell.length_b   1.000
_cell.length_c   1.000
_cell.angle_alpha   90.00
_cell.angle_beta   90.00
_cell.angle_gamma   90.00
#
_symmetry.space_group_name_H-M   'P 1'
#
loop_
_entity.id
_entity.type
_entity.pdbx_description
1 polymer ?
#
loop_
_entity_poly.entity_id
_entity_poly.type
_entity_poly.pdbx_seq_one_letter_code
_entity_poly.pdbx_strand_id
1 'polypeptide(L)'
;METFPEKIPVAVFLAALMPGPTFSANTIYTETCNAVVPELDNRVIYDNGPENPPTTLILELVLLRKRYRSVRRVYIIAVESKGLTKEFQRWMIENNPPDEVEEISGSDHMVMMSKPEQLLTTLLRIANSYI
;
A
#
# COMPACT_ATOMS: atom_id res chain seq x y z
N MET A 1 1.47 10.98 -8.25
CA MET A 1 2.69 10.38 -8.82
C MET A 1 2.60 10.23 -10.34
N GLU A 2 1.44 9.85 -10.89
CA GLU A 2 1.32 9.61 -12.33
C GLU A 2 1.27 10.88 -13.18
N THR A 3 0.59 11.95 -12.77
CA THR A 3 0.44 13.14 -13.62
C THR A 3 1.63 14.11 -13.52
N PHE A 4 2.12 14.35 -12.31
CA PHE A 4 3.19 15.30 -12.01
C PHE A 4 4.19 14.73 -10.98
N PRO A 5 4.92 13.64 -11.31
CA PRO A 5 5.88 13.03 -10.38
C PRO A 5 6.94 14.02 -9.87
N GLU A 6 7.38 14.94 -10.72
CA GLU A 6 8.40 15.94 -10.43
C GLU A 6 8.01 16.97 -9.36
N LYS A 7 6.71 17.10 -9.07
CA LYS A 7 6.17 18.01 -8.04
C LYS A 7 5.99 17.33 -6.69
N ILE A 8 6.28 16.03 -6.59
CA ILE A 8 6.06 15.24 -5.38
C ILE A 8 7.42 14.86 -4.81
N PRO A 9 7.85 15.45 -3.69
CA PRO A 9 9.14 15.13 -3.10
C PRO A 9 9.16 13.71 -2.51
N VAL A 10 8.04 13.29 -1.89
CA VAL A 10 7.87 11.96 -1.28
C VAL A 10 6.41 11.55 -1.25
N ALA A 11 6.13 10.26 -1.46
CA ALA A 11 4.83 9.64 -1.26
C ALA A 11 4.84 8.74 -0.02
N VAL A 12 3.85 8.88 0.85
CA VAL A 12 3.74 8.11 2.10
C VAL A 12 2.57 7.13 2.01
N PHE A 13 2.83 5.86 2.27
CA PHE A 13 1.83 4.80 2.39
C PHE A 13 1.69 4.43 3.87
N LEU A 14 0.51 4.62 4.46
CA LEU A 14 0.26 4.35 5.88
C LEU A 14 -0.68 3.16 6.01
N ALA A 15 -0.18 2.02 6.50
CA ALA A 15 -0.96 0.81 6.67
C ALA A 15 -1.87 0.52 5.46
N ALA A 16 -1.34 0.69 4.25
CA ALA A 16 -2.10 0.73 3.01
C ALA A 16 -1.52 -0.22 1.97
N LEU A 17 -2.34 -0.62 1.00
CA LEU A 17 -1.85 -1.42 -0.13
C LEU A 17 -0.82 -0.61 -0.93
N MET A 18 0.35 -1.21 -1.17
CA MET A 18 1.40 -0.64 -2.01
C MET A 18 1.70 -1.59 -3.19
N PRO A 19 0.78 -1.69 -4.17
CA PRO A 19 0.92 -2.64 -5.26
C PRO A 19 2.14 -2.29 -6.10
N GLY A 20 2.91 -3.33 -6.41
CA GLY A 20 4.03 -3.29 -7.32
C GLY A 20 3.72 -4.03 -8.62
N PRO A 21 4.63 -3.93 -9.60
CA PRO A 21 4.41 -4.48 -10.94
C PRO A 21 4.50 -6.01 -11.05
N THR A 22 4.81 -6.71 -9.96
CA THR A 22 5.01 -8.18 -9.91
C THR A 22 4.11 -8.88 -8.89
N PHE A 23 3.06 -8.22 -8.40
CA PHE A 23 2.17 -8.81 -7.40
C PHE A 23 1.24 -9.84 -8.02
N SER A 24 1.07 -10.98 -7.34
CA SER A 24 0.02 -11.94 -7.66
C SER A 24 -1.34 -11.38 -7.24
N ALA A 25 -2.24 -11.23 -8.22
CA ALA A 25 -3.62 -10.79 -7.99
C ALA A 25 -4.35 -11.68 -6.98
N ASN A 26 -4.08 -12.99 -7.03
CA ASN A 26 -4.65 -13.96 -6.11
C ASN A 26 -4.27 -13.65 -4.66
N THR A 27 -2.98 -13.43 -4.38
CA THR A 27 -2.48 -13.16 -3.01
C THR A 27 -3.07 -11.87 -2.45
N ILE A 28 -3.22 -10.82 -3.27
CA ILE A 28 -3.90 -9.60 -2.84
C ILE A 28 -5.37 -9.91 -2.54
N TYR A 29 -6.11 -10.49 -3.47
CA TYR A 29 -7.54 -10.76 -3.29
C TYR A 29 -7.84 -11.63 -2.06
N THR A 30 -7.10 -12.73 -1.87
CA THR A 30 -7.31 -13.65 -0.74
C THR A 30 -6.96 -13.02 0.61
N GLU A 31 -5.86 -12.26 0.68
CA GLU A 31 -5.39 -11.68 1.95
C GLU A 31 -6.10 -10.38 2.30
N THR A 32 -6.49 -9.58 1.29
CA THR A 32 -6.98 -8.21 1.54
C THR A 32 -8.48 -8.06 1.38
N CYS A 33 -9.17 -8.90 0.60
CA CYS A 33 -10.46 -8.47 0.05
C CYS A 33 -11.50 -9.56 -0.26
N ASN A 34 -11.97 -10.29 0.77
CA ASN A 34 -13.35 -10.79 0.73
C ASN A 34 -14.39 -9.73 1.15
N ALA A 35 -13.98 -8.66 1.84
CA ALA A 35 -14.89 -7.62 2.35
C ALA A 35 -14.67 -6.20 1.76
N VAL A 36 -13.47 -5.85 1.28
CA VAL A 36 -13.09 -4.46 0.97
C VAL A 36 -13.02 -4.14 -0.55
N VAL A 37 -12.68 -5.11 -1.42
CA VAL A 37 -12.71 -4.92 -2.89
C VAL A 37 -14.11 -4.69 -3.47
N PRO A 38 -15.20 -5.32 -2.99
CA PRO A 38 -16.52 -5.15 -3.59
C PRO A 38 -17.04 -3.70 -3.60
N GLU A 39 -16.52 -2.83 -2.71
CA GLU A 39 -16.96 -1.44 -2.57
C GLU A 39 -16.24 -0.45 -3.49
N LEU A 40 -15.19 -0.89 -4.20
CA LEU A 40 -14.41 -0.07 -5.12
C LEU A 40 -14.68 -0.51 -6.57
N ASP A 41 -14.49 0.37 -7.56
CA ASP A 41 -14.62 0.07 -9.01
C ASP A 41 -13.51 -0.87 -9.56
N ASN A 42 -13.00 -1.75 -8.71
CA ASN A 42 -11.98 -2.74 -9.03
C ASN A 42 -12.58 -3.84 -9.89
N ARG A 43 -11.88 -4.24 -10.96
CA ARG A 43 -12.28 -5.36 -11.82
C ARG A 43 -11.45 -6.59 -11.51
N VAL A 44 -12.13 -7.70 -11.22
CA VAL A 44 -11.51 -9.00 -11.01
C VAL A 44 -11.68 -9.84 -12.27
N ILE A 45 -10.59 -10.41 -12.81
CA ILE A 45 -10.60 -11.28 -13.99
C ILE A 45 -10.18 -12.69 -13.56
N TYR A 46 -10.95 -13.65 -14.06
CA TYR A 46 -10.79 -15.07 -13.81
C TYR A 46 -10.49 -15.77 -15.14
N ASP A 47 -9.25 -15.72 -15.62
CA ASP A 47 -8.88 -16.33 -16.91
C ASP A 47 -9.08 -17.85 -16.91
N ASN A 48 -9.03 -18.48 -15.73
CA ASN A 48 -9.26 -19.91 -15.54
C ASN A 48 -10.72 -20.25 -15.19
N GLY A 49 -11.65 -19.30 -15.28
CA GLY A 49 -13.06 -19.48 -14.91
C GLY A 49 -13.38 -19.09 -13.46
N PRO A 50 -14.66 -18.78 -13.15
CA PRO A 50 -15.07 -18.13 -11.91
C PRO A 50 -14.95 -19.00 -10.65
N GLU A 51 -14.88 -20.32 -10.78
CA GLU A 51 -14.64 -21.24 -9.65
C GLU A 51 -13.15 -21.34 -9.28
N ASN A 52 -12.26 -20.78 -10.10
CA ASN A 52 -10.83 -20.76 -9.86
C ASN A 52 -10.40 -19.41 -9.26
N PRO A 53 -9.21 -19.33 -8.62
CA PRO A 53 -8.74 -18.06 -8.06
C PRO A 53 -8.56 -16.99 -9.14
N PRO A 54 -8.73 -15.70 -8.80
CA PRO A 54 -8.56 -14.63 -9.76
C PRO A 54 -7.13 -14.57 -10.27
N THR A 55 -6.98 -14.42 -11.57
CA THR A 55 -5.67 -14.33 -12.23
C THR A 55 -5.21 -12.89 -12.35
N THR A 56 -6.15 -11.95 -12.49
CA THR A 56 -5.84 -10.52 -12.58
C THR A 56 -6.78 -9.71 -11.70
N LEU A 57 -6.22 -8.79 -10.90
CA LEU A 57 -6.94 -7.76 -10.17
C LEU A 57 -6.57 -6.44 -10.82
N ILE A 58 -7.50 -5.88 -11.57
CA ILE A 58 -7.39 -4.51 -12.08
C ILE A 58 -7.95 -3.61 -10.98
N LEU A 59 -7.06 -3.11 -10.15
CA LEU A 59 -7.32 -1.83 -9.52
C LEU A 59 -7.24 -0.79 -10.64
N GLU A 60 -8.15 0.19 -10.70
CA GLU A 60 -7.98 1.38 -11.56
C GLU A 60 -6.74 2.23 -11.17
N LEU A 61 -5.83 1.67 -10.38
CA LEU A 61 -4.44 2.05 -10.25
C LEU A 61 -3.69 1.74 -11.57
N VAL A 62 -3.95 2.53 -12.62
CA VAL A 62 -3.08 2.59 -13.80
C VAL A 62 -1.76 3.24 -13.37
N LEU A 63 -0.90 2.47 -12.71
CA LEU A 63 0.45 2.88 -12.35
C LEU A 63 1.34 2.69 -13.57
N LEU A 64 1.71 3.76 -14.26
CA LEU A 64 2.74 3.65 -15.28
C LEU A 64 4.05 3.35 -14.54
N ARG A 65 4.57 2.11 -14.69
CA ARG A 65 5.76 1.59 -13.97
C ARG A 65 6.94 2.59 -13.94
N LYS A 66 7.10 3.39 -15.00
CA LYS A 66 8.12 4.44 -15.13
C LYS A 66 7.89 5.64 -14.21
N ARG A 67 6.65 6.04 -13.95
CA ARG A 67 6.29 7.20 -13.11
C ARG A 67 6.09 6.81 -11.66
N TYR A 68 5.47 5.65 -11.39
CA TYR A 68 5.29 5.16 -10.04
C TYR A 68 6.62 4.99 -9.27
N ARG A 69 7.69 4.50 -9.91
CA ARG A 69 9.01 4.36 -9.28
C ARG A 69 9.88 5.61 -9.33
N SER A 70 9.39 6.71 -9.93
CA SER A 70 10.17 7.95 -10.06
C SER A 70 10.12 8.85 -8.82
N VAL A 71 9.12 8.65 -7.97
CA VAL A 71 8.92 9.40 -6.73
C VAL A 71 9.45 8.57 -5.56
N ARG A 72 10.10 9.22 -4.61
CA ARG A 72 10.55 8.61 -3.35
C ARG A 72 9.35 8.12 -2.54
N ARG A 73 9.45 6.93 -1.95
CA ARG A 73 8.34 6.30 -1.23
C ARG A 73 8.75 5.97 0.19
N VAL A 74 7.91 6.32 1.15
CA VAL A 74 8.01 5.88 2.54
C VAL A 74 6.81 5.01 2.85
N TYR A 75 7.03 3.87 3.49
CA TYR A 75 5.96 3.02 3.99
C TYR A 75 5.94 3.04 5.52
N ILE A 76 4.80 3.35 6.12
CA ILE A 76 4.59 3.34 7.57
C ILE A 76 3.76 2.10 7.94
N ILE A 77 4.39 1.18 8.67
CA ILE A 77 3.79 -0.04 9.17
C ILE A 77 2.97 0.26 10.42
N ALA A 78 1.70 -0.15 10.39
CA ALA A 78 0.90 -0.26 11.60
C ALA A 78 1.13 -1.62 12.25
N VAL A 79 1.79 -1.64 13.40
CA VAL A 79 2.33 -2.89 14.00
C VAL A 79 1.23 -3.85 14.46
N GLU A 80 0.10 -3.34 14.95
CA GLU A 80 -1.02 -4.15 15.48
C GLU A 80 -2.25 -4.13 14.57
N SER A 81 -2.06 -3.74 13.31
CA SER A 81 -3.13 -3.74 12.32
C SER A 81 -3.63 -5.16 12.07
N LYS A 82 -4.94 -5.37 12.31
CA LYS A 82 -5.64 -6.64 12.02
C LYS A 82 -6.19 -6.70 10.59
N GLY A 83 -6.44 -5.56 9.96
CA GLY A 83 -6.94 -5.49 8.58
C GLY A 83 -5.86 -5.76 7.54
N LEU A 84 -4.68 -5.18 7.74
CA LEU A 84 -3.46 -5.55 7.02
C LEU A 84 -2.42 -5.98 8.05
N THR A 85 -2.20 -7.28 8.19
CA THR A 85 -1.27 -7.82 9.20
C THR A 85 0.16 -7.31 8.97
N LYS A 86 0.97 -7.27 10.03
CA LYS A 86 2.36 -6.81 9.93
C LYS A 86 3.16 -7.68 8.95
N GLU A 87 2.88 -8.97 8.93
CA GLU A 87 3.49 -9.96 8.05
C GLU A 87 3.13 -9.64 6.59
N PHE A 88 1.86 -9.33 6.31
CA PHE A 88 1.43 -8.95 4.98
C PHE A 88 2.05 -7.62 4.52
N GLN A 89 2.12 -6.62 5.41
CA GLN A 89 2.79 -5.35 5.13
C GLN A 89 4.27 -5.55 4.81
N ARG A 90 4.98 -6.39 5.57
CA ARG A 90 6.39 -6.74 5.30
C ARG A 90 6.55 -7.48 3.99
N TRP A 91 5.67 -8.44 3.70
CA TRP A 91 5.67 -9.14 2.42
C TRP A 91 5.46 -8.17 1.24
N MET A 92 4.58 -7.17 1.36
CA MET A 92 4.42 -6.13 0.33
C MET A 92 5.70 -5.30 0.15
N ILE A 93 6.35 -4.91 1.25
CA ILE A 93 7.61 -4.16 1.24
C ILE A 93 8.71 -4.97 0.55
N GLU A 94 8.82 -6.28 0.83
CA GLU A 94 9.81 -7.15 0.18
C GLU A 94 9.58 -7.27 -1.33
N ASN A 95 8.32 -7.38 -1.76
CA ASN A 95 7.98 -7.53 -3.18
C ASN A 95 8.02 -6.21 -3.98
N ASN A 96 7.90 -5.07 -3.30
CA ASN A 96 8.01 -3.74 -3.91
C ASN A 96 8.65 -2.74 -2.95
N PRO A 97 9.98 -2.82 -2.76
CA PRO A 97 10.67 -2.03 -1.75
C PRO A 97 10.42 -0.52 -1.92
N PRO A 98 10.01 0.19 -0.86
CA PRO A 98 10.03 1.65 -0.80
C PRO A 98 11.46 2.14 -0.52
N ASP A 99 11.67 3.45 -0.54
CA ASP A 99 12.96 4.06 -0.20
C ASP A 99 13.19 4.06 1.32
N GLU A 100 12.13 4.18 2.11
CA GLU A 100 12.17 4.17 3.58
C GLU A 100 10.99 3.38 4.17
N VAL A 101 11.21 2.81 5.35
CA VAL A 101 10.19 2.11 6.13
C VAL A 101 10.22 2.59 7.56
N GLU A 102 9.05 2.88 8.09
CA GLU A 102 8.83 3.31 9.48
C GLU A 102 7.82 2.36 10.14
N GLU A 103 7.90 2.19 11.46
CA GLU A 103 6.92 1.40 12.22
C GLU A 103 6.31 2.27 13.33
N ILE A 104 4.99 2.18 13.53
CA ILE A 104 4.31 2.79 14.67
C ILE A 104 3.82 1.66 15.60
N SER A 105 4.50 1.50 16.73
CA SER A 105 4.17 0.48 17.73
C SER A 105 2.85 0.77 18.44
N GLY A 106 2.04 -0.25 18.66
CA GLY A 106 0.73 -0.11 19.31
C GLY A 106 -0.34 0.55 18.45
N SER A 107 -0.09 0.80 17.16
CA SER A 107 -1.12 1.30 16.24
C SER A 107 -1.92 0.15 15.64
N ASP A 108 -3.24 0.28 15.66
CA ASP A 108 -4.13 -0.53 14.82
C ASP A 108 -4.13 -0.02 13.36
N HIS A 109 -5.01 -0.58 12.53
CA HIS A 109 -5.13 -0.17 11.11
C HIS A 109 -5.53 1.31 10.97
N MET A 110 -6.30 1.84 11.93
CA MET A 110 -6.75 3.23 11.96
C MET A 110 -5.72 4.10 12.70
N VAL A 111 -4.48 4.14 12.22
CA VAL A 111 -3.34 4.82 12.88
C VAL A 111 -3.65 6.28 13.23
N MET A 112 -4.40 6.98 12.36
CA MET A 112 -4.87 8.36 12.59
C MET A 112 -5.73 8.50 13.85
N MET A 113 -6.39 7.43 14.30
CA MET A 113 -7.24 7.38 15.49
C MET A 113 -6.50 6.79 16.70
N SER A 114 -5.77 5.69 16.50
CA SER A 114 -5.11 4.98 17.61
C SER A 114 -3.80 5.64 18.05
N LYS A 115 -3.04 6.25 17.12
CA LYS A 115 -1.73 6.87 17.36
C LYS A 115 -1.54 8.23 16.64
N PRO A 116 -2.47 9.20 16.79
CA PRO A 116 -2.42 10.47 16.05
C PRO A 116 -1.13 11.27 16.28
N GLU A 117 -0.65 11.37 17.51
CA GLU A 117 0.54 12.16 17.85
C GLU A 117 1.83 11.56 17.29
N GLN A 118 1.98 10.23 17.38
CA GLN A 118 3.13 9.52 16.82
C GLN A 118 3.12 9.62 15.30
N LEU A 119 1.94 9.47 14.68
CA LEU A 119 1.80 9.63 13.24
C LEU A 119 2.16 11.05 12.79
N LEU A 120 1.67 12.08 13.46
CA LEU A 120 2.02 13.47 13.15
C LEU A 120 3.53 13.70 13.25
N THR A 121 4.15 13.24 14.33
CA THR A 121 5.60 13.38 14.55
C THR A 121 6.39 12.70 13.44
N THR A 122 6.00 11.48 13.05
CA THR A 122 6.62 10.73 11.96
C THR A 122 6.46 11.45 10.62
N LEU A 123 5.25 11.95 10.30
CA LEU A 123 5.00 12.69 9.06
C LEU A 123 5.80 13.99 8.99
N LEU A 124 5.91 14.74 10.09
CA LEU A 124 6.72 15.95 10.15
C LEU A 124 8.20 15.64 9.95
N ARG A 125 8.71 14.55 10.54
CA ARG A 125 10.09 14.13 10.31
C ARG A 125 10.33 13.76 8.85
N ILE A 126 9.43 12.98 8.25
CA ILE A 126 9.52 12.64 6.83
C ILE A 126 9.50 13.92 5.99
N ALA A 127 8.56 14.84 6.22
CA ALA A 127 8.50 16.09 5.47
C ALA A 127 9.82 16.86 5.54
N ASN A 128 10.39 17.01 6.73
CA ASN A 128 11.66 17.73 6.93
C ASN A 128 12.89 17.06 6.27
N SER A 129 12.85 15.75 6.02
CA SER A 129 13.94 15.05 5.32
C SER A 129 13.91 15.26 3.80
N TYR A 130 12.79 15.74 3.25
CA TYR A 130 12.53 15.82 1.81
C TYR A 130 12.23 17.25 1.32
N ILE A 131 12.40 18.26 2.18
CA ILE A 131 12.30 19.70 1.89
C ILE A 131 13.69 20.31 1.82
#